data_AF-A0A7S2BRD2-F1
#
_entry.id   AF-A0A7S2BRD2-F1
#
_cell.length_a   1.000
_cell.length_b   1.000
_cell.length_c   1.000
_cell.angle_alpha   90.00
_cell.angle_beta   90.00
_cell.angle_gamma   90.00
#
_symmetry.space_group_name_H-M   'P 1'
#
loop_
_entity.id
_entity.type
_entity.pdbx_description
1 polymer ?
#
loop_
_entity_poly.entity_id
_entity_poly.type
_entity_poly.pdbx_seq_one_letter_code
_entity_poly.pdbx_strand_id
1 'polypeptide(L)'
;MTSSRLEVALARMRAANISLSILKIDCEGCEHTFFTPPVLSLLGGLNVQILIEVHWTRPTSPMSHAGGMQMAFLWRQFTRGGFVTFHKEPNIEFSDGSCVEYALMLHR
;
A
#
# COMPACT_ATOMS: atom_id res chain seq x y z
N MET A 1 10.14 7.08 0.33
CA MET A 1 9.76 7.75 -0.93
C MET A 1 8.44 8.47 -0.68
N THR A 2 8.32 9.75 -0.97
CA THR A 2 7.09 10.53 -0.67
C THR A 2 6.00 10.23 -1.70
N SER A 3 4.72 10.40 -1.34
CA SER A 3 3.57 10.28 -2.26
C SER A 3 3.79 11.05 -3.57
N SER A 4 4.46 12.20 -3.50
CA SER A 4 4.81 13.03 -4.66
C SER A 4 5.66 12.32 -5.72
N ARG A 5 6.53 11.38 -5.36
CA ARG A 5 7.33 10.62 -6.35
C ARG A 5 6.50 9.56 -7.05
N LEU A 6 5.59 8.90 -6.34
CA LEU A 6 4.68 7.90 -6.93
C LEU A 6 3.69 8.58 -7.89
N GLU A 7 3.12 9.72 -7.50
CA GLU A 7 2.24 10.52 -8.36
C GLU A 7 2.92 10.91 -9.68
N VAL A 8 4.16 11.41 -9.60
CA VAL A 8 4.95 11.76 -10.79
C VAL A 8 5.24 10.53 -11.66
N ALA A 9 5.55 9.38 -11.07
CA ALA A 9 5.78 8.14 -11.82
C ALA A 9 4.51 7.68 -12.55
N LEU A 10 3.36 7.63 -11.84
CA LEU A 10 2.07 7.26 -12.43
C LEU A 10 1.66 8.21 -13.55
N ALA A 11 1.85 9.52 -13.36
CA ALA A 11 1.57 10.52 -14.39
C ALA A 11 2.46 10.32 -15.64
N ARG A 12 3.74 10.01 -15.46
CA ARG A 12 4.66 9.72 -16.57
C ARG A 12 4.27 8.44 -17.32
N MET A 13 3.92 7.37 -16.61
CA MET A 13 3.44 6.12 -17.22
C MET A 13 2.19 6.38 -18.06
N ARG A 14 1.22 7.13 -17.51
CA ARG A 14 0.02 7.53 -18.25
C ARG A 14 0.33 8.34 -19.50
N ALA A 15 1.22 9.34 -19.41
CA ALA A 15 1.64 10.16 -20.54
C ALA A 15 2.36 9.34 -21.62
N ALA A 16 3.11 8.31 -21.22
CA ALA A 16 3.79 7.38 -22.11
C ALA A 16 2.89 6.23 -22.61
N ASN A 17 1.60 6.22 -22.25
CA ASN A 17 0.65 5.14 -22.56
C ASN A 17 1.12 3.75 -22.10
N ILE A 18 1.81 3.69 -20.96
CA ILE A 18 2.25 2.44 -20.32
C ILE A 18 1.15 1.99 -19.36
N SER A 19 0.65 0.78 -19.54
CA SER A 19 -0.31 0.17 -18.62
C SER A 19 0.40 -0.35 -17.36
N LEU A 20 -0.14 0.00 -16.20
CA LEU A 20 0.29 -0.54 -14.92
C LEU A 20 -0.67 -1.64 -14.49
N SER A 21 -0.19 -2.89 -14.46
CA SER A 21 -0.99 -4.04 -14.02
C SER A 21 -0.82 -4.32 -12.53
N ILE A 22 0.41 -4.17 -12.02
CA ILE A 22 0.78 -4.49 -10.64
C ILE A 22 1.64 -3.36 -10.08
N LEU A 23 1.28 -2.87 -8.90
CA LEU A 23 2.08 -1.96 -8.08
C LEU A 23 2.53 -2.68 -6.81
N LYS A 24 3.82 -3.00 -6.69
CA LYS A 24 4.40 -3.52 -5.43
C LYS A 24 4.95 -2.36 -4.58
N ILE A 25 4.58 -2.31 -3.30
CA ILE A 25 5.13 -1.40 -2.29
C ILE A 25 5.74 -2.21 -1.15
N ASP A 26 6.99 -1.92 -0.87
CA ASP A 26 7.81 -2.47 0.19
C ASP A 26 8.80 -1.37 0.57
N CYS A 27 8.71 -0.85 1.79
CA CYS A 27 9.50 0.32 2.18
C CYS A 27 9.92 0.38 3.64
N GLU A 28 9.88 -0.75 4.35
CA GLU A 28 10.38 -0.85 5.73
C GLU A 28 9.67 0.10 6.71
N GLY A 29 8.32 0.18 6.66
CA GLY A 29 7.50 0.83 7.69
C GLY A 29 6.88 2.19 7.32
N CYS A 30 7.10 2.64 6.08
CA CYS A 30 6.57 3.90 5.57
C CYS A 30 5.32 3.74 4.69
N GLU A 31 4.72 2.55 4.62
CA GLU A 31 3.67 2.18 3.67
C GLU A 31 2.45 3.11 3.74
N HIS A 32 2.08 3.49 4.96
CA HIS A 32 0.96 4.38 5.25
C HIS A 32 1.11 5.79 4.65
N THR A 33 2.31 6.18 4.22
CA THR A 33 2.60 7.51 3.67
C THR A 33 2.38 7.61 2.15
N PHE A 34 2.29 6.48 1.44
CA PHE A 34 2.16 6.49 -0.03
C PHE A 34 0.74 6.71 -0.51
N PHE A 35 -0.23 6.13 0.19
CA PHE A 35 -1.61 6.02 -0.29
C PHE A 35 -2.44 7.24 0.13
N THR A 36 -2.05 8.40 -0.38
CA THR A 36 -2.82 9.63 -0.25
C THR A 36 -4.10 9.55 -1.11
N PRO A 37 -5.14 10.33 -0.80
CA PRO A 37 -6.35 10.36 -1.63
C PRO A 37 -6.09 10.66 -3.13
N PRO A 38 -5.17 11.57 -3.51
CA PRO A 38 -4.81 11.77 -4.92
C PRO A 38 -4.22 10.53 -5.59
N VAL A 39 -3.28 9.84 -4.92
CA VAL A 39 -2.70 8.59 -5.43
C VAL A 39 -3.77 7.54 -5.65
N LEU A 40 -4.66 7.34 -4.67
CA LEU A 40 -5.72 6.34 -4.76
C LEU A 40 -6.75 6.66 -5.84
N SER A 41 -7.07 7.95 -6.05
CA SER A 41 -7.94 8.38 -7.15
C SER A 41 -7.31 8.06 -8.51
N LEU A 42 -6.00 8.32 -8.67
CA LEU A 42 -5.27 7.95 -9.88
C LEU A 42 -5.28 6.43 -10.11
N LEU A 43 -5.02 5.64 -9.05
CA LEU A 43 -5.02 4.18 -9.12
C LEU A 43 -6.43 3.62 -9.35
N GLY A 44 -7.49 4.24 -8.82
CA GLY A 44 -8.88 3.80 -9.01
C GLY A 44 -9.37 3.89 -10.46
N GLY A 45 -8.80 4.82 -11.23
CA GLY A 45 -9.00 4.90 -12.68
C GLY A 45 -8.27 3.79 -13.47
N LEU A 46 -7.36 3.07 -12.83
CA LEU A 46 -6.55 2.00 -13.43
C LEU A 46 -7.05 0.64 -12.95
N ASN A 47 -7.01 -0.39 -13.79
CA ASN A 47 -7.29 -1.76 -13.36
C ASN A 47 -6.03 -2.40 -12.76
N VAL A 48 -5.52 -1.80 -11.68
CA VAL A 48 -4.24 -2.16 -11.05
C VAL A 48 -4.45 -3.05 -9.83
N GLN A 49 -3.59 -4.06 -9.68
CA GLN A 49 -3.43 -4.81 -8.43
C GLN A 49 -2.34 -4.18 -7.58
N ILE A 50 -2.59 -4.03 -6.28
CA ILE A 50 -1.62 -3.48 -5.33
C ILE A 50 -1.12 -4.64 -4.48
N LEU A 51 0.20 -4.85 -4.49
CA LEU A 51 0.90 -5.76 -3.58
C LEU A 51 1.61 -4.91 -2.56
N ILE A 52 1.31 -5.09 -1.28
CA ILE A 52 1.88 -4.25 -0.22
C ILE A 52 2.37 -5.13 0.93
N GLU A 53 3.66 -5.03 1.25
CA GLU A 53 4.21 -5.58 2.49
C GLU A 53 4.09 -4.51 3.57
N VAL A 54 3.23 -4.75 4.56
CA VAL A 54 3.15 -3.85 5.72
C VAL A 54 4.13 -4.32 6.78
N HIS A 55 5.05 -3.43 7.13
CA HIS A 55 6.03 -3.67 8.18
C HIS A 55 5.42 -3.22 9.50
N TRP A 56 4.99 -4.18 10.31
CA TRP A 56 4.63 -3.88 11.70
C TRP A 56 5.93 -3.71 12.47
N THR A 57 6.14 -2.53 13.08
CA THR A 57 7.29 -2.35 13.98
C THR A 57 7.17 -3.35 15.13
N ARG A 58 8.17 -4.24 15.27
CA ARG A 58 8.19 -5.30 16.29
C ARG A 58 7.85 -4.72 17.68
N PRO A 59 7.06 -5.46 18.49
CA PRO A 59 6.55 -5.03 19.79
C PRO A 59 7.60 -5.00 20.93
N THR A 60 8.88 -4.75 20.64
CA THR A 60 9.87 -4.46 21.71
C THR A 60 9.66 -3.05 22.30
N SER A 61 8.83 -2.23 21.66
CA SER A 61 8.18 -1.08 22.29
C SER A 61 6.68 -1.36 22.37
N PRO A 62 6.06 -1.29 23.56
CA PRO A 62 4.62 -1.53 23.71
C PRO A 62 3.89 -0.59 22.77
N MET A 63 3.08 -1.17 21.87
CA MET A 63 2.15 -0.49 20.96
C MET A 63 2.18 1.03 21.12
N SER A 64 3.02 1.73 20.35
CA SER A 64 2.72 3.14 20.17
C SER A 64 1.35 3.13 19.49
N HIS A 65 0.32 3.69 20.14
CA HIS A 65 -1.01 3.83 19.54
C HIS A 65 -0.92 4.36 18.09
N ALA A 66 0.15 5.11 17.79
CA ALA A 66 0.54 5.56 16.47
C ALA A 66 0.60 4.45 15.40
N GLY A 67 1.23 3.29 15.66
CA GLY A 67 1.36 2.22 14.66
C GLY A 67 0.00 1.63 14.25
N GLY A 68 -0.85 1.33 15.24
CA GLY A 68 -2.22 0.88 14.99
C GLY A 68 -3.06 1.94 14.26
N MET A 69 -2.92 3.22 14.62
CA MET A 69 -3.59 4.32 13.92
C MET A 69 -3.11 4.49 12.48
N GLN A 70 -1.82 4.31 12.19
CA GLN A 70 -1.26 4.38 10.84
C GLN A 70 -1.80 3.25 9.96
N MET A 71 -1.87 2.03 10.48
CA MET A 71 -2.46 0.91 9.75
C MET A 71 -3.95 1.09 9.53
N ALA A 72 -4.70 1.50 10.56
CA ALA A 72 -6.12 1.81 10.42
C ALA A 72 -6.37 2.94 9.42
N PHE A 73 -5.48 3.94 9.38
CA PHE A 73 -5.52 4.99 8.37
C PHE A 73 -5.29 4.41 6.97
N LEU A 74 -4.22 3.64 6.76
CA LEU A 74 -3.90 3.01 5.48
C LEU A 74 -5.07 2.17 4.95
N TRP A 75 -5.63 1.27 5.76
CA TRP A 75 -6.77 0.44 5.35
C TRP A 75 -8.00 1.28 5.02
N ARG A 76 -8.28 2.34 5.79
CA ARG A 76 -9.37 3.27 5.48
C ARG A 76 -9.16 3.97 4.14
N GLN A 77 -7.92 4.31 3.79
CA GLN A 77 -7.62 4.89 2.49
C GLN A 77 -7.93 3.88 1.37
N PHE A 78 -7.48 2.64 1.48
CA PHE A 78 -7.80 1.59 0.50
C PHE A 78 -9.30 1.38 0.33
N THR A 79 -10.04 1.24 1.42
CA THR A 79 -11.51 1.08 1.36
C THR A 79 -12.17 2.27 0.67
N ARG A 80 -11.74 3.51 0.96
CA ARG A 80 -12.26 4.71 0.30
C ARG A 80 -11.90 4.78 -1.18
N GLY A 81 -10.75 4.23 -1.57
CA GLY A 81 -10.33 4.08 -2.96
C GLY A 81 -11.04 2.93 -3.70
N GLY A 82 -11.92 2.19 -3.04
CA GLY A 82 -12.61 1.04 -3.62
C GLY A 82 -11.76 -0.23 -3.71
N PHE A 83 -10.61 -0.26 -3.04
CA PHE A 83 -9.74 -1.43 -3.01
C PHE A 83 -10.16 -2.38 -1.89
N VAL A 84 -10.19 -3.67 -2.21
CA VAL A 84 -10.44 -4.76 -1.25
C VAL A 84 -9.25 -5.72 -1.24
N THR A 85 -8.98 -6.27 -0.06
CA THR A 85 -8.00 -7.34 0.10
C THR A 85 -8.60 -8.65 -0.41
N PHE A 86 -7.88 -9.34 -1.30
CA PHE A 86 -8.27 -10.69 -1.76
C PHE A 86 -7.26 -11.77 -1.37
N HIS A 87 -6.04 -11.38 -1.00
CA HIS A 87 -5.03 -12.30 -0.47
C HIS A 87 -4.21 -11.63 0.64
N LYS A 88 -3.73 -12.43 1.59
CA LYS A 88 -2.76 -12.03 2.60
C LYS A 88 -1.84 -13.19 2.94
N GLU A 89 -0.57 -12.89 3.20
CA GLU A 89 0.43 -13.90 3.56
C GLU A 89 1.42 -13.32 4.58
N PRO A 90 1.71 -14.02 5.69
CA PRO A 90 2.79 -13.61 6.58
C PRO A 90 4.14 -13.85 5.89
N ASN A 91 5.02 -12.86 5.90
CA ASN A 91 6.40 -13.05 5.43
C ASN A 91 7.20 -13.74 6.55
N ILE A 92 7.28 -15.07 6.50
CA ILE A 92 7.97 -15.88 7.51
C ILE A 92 9.40 -16.28 7.11
N GLU A 93 9.73 -16.19 5.83
CA GLU A 93 11.05 -16.60 5.31
C GLU A 93 12.09 -15.49 5.51
N PHE A 94 11.69 -14.23 5.32
CA PHE A 94 12.59 -13.08 5.35
C PHE A 94 12.28 -12.08 6.48
N SER A 95 11.26 -12.36 7.30
CA SER A 95 10.89 -11.59 8.49
C SER A 95 10.58 -12.53 9.65
N ASP A 96 10.56 -12.02 10.89
CA ASP A 96 10.14 -12.80 12.07
C ASP A 96 8.62 -12.89 12.22
N GLY A 97 7.89 -12.74 11.12
CA GLY A 97 6.43 -12.62 11.13
C GLY A 97 5.93 -11.24 11.56
N SER A 98 6.81 -10.23 11.65
CA SER A 98 6.38 -8.83 11.84
C SER A 98 5.91 -8.16 10.55
N CYS A 99 6.12 -8.80 9.40
CA CYS A 99 5.69 -8.31 8.10
C CYS A 99 4.58 -9.18 7.53
N VAL A 100 3.60 -8.54 6.89
CA VAL A 100 2.49 -9.24 6.22
C VAL A 100 2.32 -8.64 4.84
N GLU A 101 2.33 -9.49 3.82
CA GLU A 101 2.02 -9.13 2.45
C GLU A 101 0.51 -9.18 2.22
N TYR A 102 -0.03 -8.17 1.54
CA TYR A 102 -1.43 -8.10 1.13
C TYR A 102 -1.51 -7.89 -0.38
N ALA A 103 -2.47 -8.57 -1.01
CA ALA A 103 -2.87 -8.27 -2.37
C ALA A 103 -4.25 -7.61 -2.37
N LEU A 104 -4.33 -6.45 -3.03
CA LEU A 104 -5.55 -5.67 -3.17
C LEU A 104 -5.91 -5.48 -4.64
N MET A 105 -7.21 -5.41 -4.90
CA MET A 105 -7.77 -5.07 -6.21
C MET A 105 -8.98 -4.18 -6.05
N LEU A 106 -9.36 -3.47 -7.11
CA LEU A 106 -10.60 -2.71 -7.12
C LEU A 106 -11.80 -3.66 -7.05
N HIS A 107 -12.70 -3.40 -6.11
CA HIS A 107 -14.03 -4.00 -6.09
C HIS A 107 -14.96 -3.12 -6.92
N ARG A 108 -15.35 -3.61 -8.09
CA ARG A 108 -16.28 -2.95 -9.01
C ARG A 108 -17.56 -3.77 -9.14
#